data_AF-A0A3C0VE67-F1
#
_entry.id   AF-A0A3C0VE67-F1
#
_cell.length_a   1.000
_cell.length_b   1.000
_cell.length_c   1.000
_cell.angle_alpha   90.00
_cell.angle_beta   90.00
_cell.angle_gamma   90.00
#
_symmetry.space_group_name_H-M   'P 1'
#
loop_
_entity.id
_entity.type
_entity.pdbx_description
1 polymer ?
#
loop_
_entity_poly.entity_id
_entity_poly.type
_entity_poly.pdbx_seq_one_letter_code
_entity_poly.pdbx_strand_id
1 'polypeptide(L)'
;MLKAATPLAVTLGLGERPREGWAAWKAAGADRYLLRYEMSDAALLRRLRPAHIYPSRIDALRVLQSLGFETGSGIMVGLPGQSYA
;
A
#
# COMPACT_ATOMS: atom_id res chain seq x y z
N MET A 1 -18.22 12.84 -8.73
CA MET A 1 -17.34 12.06 -7.81
C MET A 1 -18.09 10.81 -7.36
N LEU A 2 -17.46 9.62 -7.33
CA LEU A 2 -18.14 8.35 -7.01
C LEU A 2 -18.83 8.37 -5.62
N LYS A 3 -18.21 9.03 -4.64
CA LYS A 3 -18.74 9.23 -3.29
C LYS A 3 -19.91 10.23 -3.21
N ALA A 4 -20.05 11.10 -4.21
CA ALA A 4 -21.22 11.98 -4.31
C ALA A 4 -22.42 11.27 -4.96
N ALA A 5 -22.17 10.20 -5.73
CA ALA A 5 -23.21 9.45 -6.44
C ALA A 5 -23.68 8.18 -5.69
N THR A 6 -22.89 7.66 -4.75
CA THR A 6 -23.18 6.39 -4.07
C THR A 6 -22.68 6.38 -2.62
N PRO A 7 -23.32 5.60 -1.71
CA PRO A 7 -22.82 5.36 -0.36
C PRO A 7 -21.75 4.25 -0.30
N LEU A 8 -21.27 3.74 -1.44
CA LEU A 8 -20.36 2.62 -1.48
C LEU A 8 -18.97 2.98 -0.92
N ALA A 9 -18.31 1.99 -0.35
CA ALA A 9 -16.93 2.09 0.07
C ALA A 9 -15.99 2.04 -1.15
N VAL A 10 -15.03 2.95 -1.20
CA VAL A 10 -14.00 3.03 -2.23
C VAL A 10 -12.68 2.54 -1.67
N THR A 11 -12.13 1.51 -2.32
CA THR A 11 -10.82 0.93 -2.01
C THR A 11 -9.83 1.28 -3.12
N LEU A 12 -8.69 1.87 -2.76
CA LEU A 12 -7.62 2.22 -3.71
C LEU A 12 -6.47 1.20 -3.64
N GLY A 13 -5.92 0.84 -4.80
CA GLY A 13 -4.77 -0.06 -4.92
C GLY A 13 -3.73 0.48 -5.91
N LEU A 14 -3.24 1.70 -5.65
CA LEU A 14 -2.47 2.49 -6.62
C LEU A 14 -0.96 2.55 -6.33
N GLY A 15 -0.47 1.63 -5.49
CA GLY A 15 0.96 1.53 -5.12
C GLY A 15 1.42 2.65 -4.19
N GLU A 16 2.71 2.95 -4.21
CA GLU A 16 3.30 4.02 -3.40
C GLU A 16 3.05 5.40 -4.00
N ARG A 17 2.81 6.38 -3.12
CA ARG A 17 2.61 7.78 -3.45
C ARG A 17 3.19 8.68 -2.36
N PRO A 18 3.45 9.95 -2.66
CA PRO A 18 3.71 10.96 -1.64
C PRO A 18 2.54 11.05 -0.65
N ARG A 19 2.82 11.45 0.59
CA ARG A 19 1.81 11.62 1.65
C ARG A 19 0.69 12.55 1.20
N GLU A 20 1.02 13.60 0.46
CA GLU A 20 0.09 14.59 -0.07
C GLU A 20 -0.92 13.96 -1.03
N GLY A 21 -0.48 13.00 -1.85
CA GLY A 21 -1.36 12.26 -2.76
C GLY A 21 -2.36 11.41 -2.00
N TRP A 22 -1.91 10.68 -0.97
CA TRP A 22 -2.82 9.91 -0.11
C TRP A 22 -3.77 10.81 0.68
N ALA A 23 -3.29 11.95 1.19
CA ALA A 23 -4.13 12.91 1.90
C ALA A 23 -5.23 13.49 1.00
N ALA A 24 -4.90 13.85 -0.24
CA ALA A 24 -5.87 14.33 -1.22
C ALA A 24 -6.95 13.28 -1.51
N TRP A 25 -6.58 12.01 -1.64
CA TRP A 25 -7.56 10.93 -1.84
C TRP A 25 -8.43 10.67 -0.63
N LYS A 26 -7.87 10.77 0.58
CA LYS A 26 -8.66 10.67 1.80
C LYS A 26 -9.69 11.80 1.87
N ALA A 27 -9.27 13.04 1.58
CA ALA A 27 -10.16 14.20 1.51
C ALA A 27 -11.24 14.05 0.43
N ALA A 28 -10.94 13.36 -0.67
CA ALA A 28 -11.92 13.03 -1.71
C ALA A 28 -12.90 11.90 -1.32
N GLY A 29 -12.77 11.33 -0.12
CA GLY A 29 -13.70 10.34 0.43
C GLY A 29 -13.32 8.89 0.20
N ALA A 30 -12.05 8.59 -0.10
CA ALA A 30 -11.59 7.20 -0.17
C ALA A 30 -11.59 6.54 1.23
N ASP A 31 -12.05 5.30 1.29
CA ASP A 31 -12.28 4.58 2.55
C ASP A 31 -11.09 3.68 2.90
N ARG A 32 -10.63 2.88 1.92
CA ARG A 32 -9.60 1.85 2.13
C ARG A 32 -8.42 1.98 1.18
N TYR A 33 -7.27 1.49 1.60
CA TYR A 33 -6.06 1.42 0.78
C TYR A 33 -5.40 0.05 0.85
N LEU A 34 -5.14 -0.56 -0.31
CA LEU A 34 -4.43 -1.82 -0.43
C LEU A 34 -2.98 -1.57 -0.84
N LEU A 35 -2.05 -1.84 0.07
CA LEU A 35 -0.62 -1.79 -0.18
C LEU A 35 0.04 -3.05 0.35
N ARG A 36 0.42 -3.94 -0.56
CA ARG A 36 1.07 -5.22 -0.21
C ARG A 36 2.47 -4.96 0.34
N TYR A 37 2.80 -5.49 1.51
CA TYR A 37 4.17 -5.51 2.03
C TYR A 37 5.08 -6.44 1.20
N GLU A 38 4.48 -7.36 0.43
CA GLU A 38 5.11 -8.32 -0.49
C GLU A 38 5.93 -9.41 0.20
N MET A 39 7.00 -9.08 0.93
CA MET A 39 7.89 -10.06 1.56
C MET A 39 8.66 -9.45 2.74
N SER A 40 9.00 -10.26 3.74
CA SER A 40 9.87 -9.86 4.86
C SER A 40 11.37 -9.93 4.56
N ASP A 41 11.78 -10.70 3.54
CA ASP A 41 13.18 -10.79 3.10
C ASP A 41 13.58 -9.55 2.31
N ALA A 42 14.33 -8.66 2.95
CA ALA A 42 14.82 -7.42 2.37
C ALA A 42 15.81 -7.64 1.20
N ALA A 43 16.59 -8.73 1.22
CA ALA A 43 17.52 -9.05 0.14
C ALA A 43 16.76 -9.51 -1.11
N LEU A 44 15.78 -10.39 -0.92
CA LEU A 44 14.90 -10.84 -1.99
C LEU A 44 14.06 -9.67 -2.54
N LEU A 45 13.53 -8.80 -1.67
CA LEU A 45 12.75 -7.62 -2.07
C LEU A 45 13.58 -6.69 -2.95
N ARG A 46 14.81 -6.39 -2.55
CA ARG A 46 15.73 -5.53 -3.31
C ARG A 46 16.09 -6.15 -4.66
N ARG A 47 16.23 -7.48 -4.75
CA ARG A 47 16.47 -8.18 -6.01
C ARG A 47 15.27 -8.12 -6.94
N LEU A 48 14.05 -8.31 -6.41
CA LEU A 48 12.82 -8.31 -7.21
C LEU A 48 12.32 -6.90 -7.54
N ARG A 49 12.70 -5.88 -6.76
CA ARG A 49 12.33 -4.47 -6.98
C ARG A 49 13.54 -3.53 -6.80
N PRO A 50 14.46 -3.48 -7.78
CA PRO A 50 15.70 -2.71 -7.67
C PRO A 50 15.50 -1.18 -7.69
N ALA A 51 14.36 -0.67 -8.15
CA ALA A 51 14.09 0.77 -8.30
C ALA A 51 13.21 1.37 -7.18
N HIS A 52 13.31 0.86 -5.95
CA HIS A 52 12.50 1.38 -4.84
C HIS A 52 13.05 2.73 -4.33
N ILE A 53 12.26 3.79 -4.49
CA ILE A 53 12.64 5.19 -4.16
C ILE A 53 11.89 5.70 -2.90
N TYR A 54 10.92 4.95 -2.39
CA TYR A 54 10.08 5.35 -1.25
C TYR A 54 10.53 4.72 0.07
N PRO A 55 10.15 5.32 1.22
CA PRO A 55 10.36 4.72 2.53
C PRO A 55 9.78 3.30 2.57
N SER A 56 10.24 2.49 3.53
CA SER A 56 9.78 1.11 3.71
C SER A 56 8.26 1.02 3.53
N ARG A 57 7.74 -0.02 2.86
CA ARG A 57 6.29 -0.21 2.71
C ARG A 57 5.56 -0.25 4.06
N ILE A 58 6.27 -0.60 5.13
CA ILE A 58 5.77 -0.48 6.49
C ILE A 58 5.51 0.99 6.87
N ASP A 59 6.41 1.91 6.53
CA ASP A 59 6.23 3.33 6.78
C ASP A 59 5.12 3.92 5.92
N ALA A 60 5.01 3.48 4.65
CA ALA A 60 3.86 3.82 3.80
C ALA A 60 2.53 3.37 4.42
N LEU A 61 2.46 2.15 4.94
CA LEU A 61 1.28 1.63 5.65
C LEU A 61 0.97 2.45 6.90
N ARG A 62 1.99 2.82 7.70
CA ARG A 62 1.83 3.70 8.87
C ARG A 62 1.29 5.07 8.49
N VAL A 63 1.77 5.65 7.39
CA VAL A 63 1.26 6.93 6.87
C VAL A 63 -0.21 6.80 6.47
N LEU A 64 -0.58 5.77 5.72
CA LEU A 64 -1.97 5.52 5.34
C LEU A 64 -2.89 5.36 6.56
N GLN A 65 -2.46 4.62 7.58
CA GLN A 65 -3.18 4.49 8.85
C GLN A 65 -3.32 5.85 9.57
N SER A 66 -2.26 6.66 9.60
CA SER A 66 -2.29 7.99 10.21
C SER A 66 -3.26 8.96 9.52
N LEU A 67 -3.57 8.72 8.24
CA LEU A 67 -4.55 9.47 7.46
C LEU A 67 -5.98 8.91 7.62
N GLY A 68 -6.17 7.83 8.39
CA GLY A 68 -7.47 7.23 8.64
C GLY A 68 -7.98 6.32 7.51
N PHE A 69 -7.10 5.76 6.69
CA PHE A 69 -7.48 4.68 5.78
C PHE A 69 -7.66 3.36 6.54
N GLU A 70 -8.65 2.57 6.16
CA GLU A 70 -8.61 1.12 6.43
C GLU A 70 -7.54 0.50 5.52
N THR A 71 -6.42 0.09 6.10
CA THR A 71 -5.29 -0.43 5.32
C THR A 71 -5.35 -1.95 5.22
N GLY A 72 -5.35 -2.47 3.99
CA GLY A 72 -5.10 -3.88 3.71
C GLY A 72 -3.68 -4.09 3.20
N SER A 73 -3.01 -5.12 3.72
CA SER A 73 -1.71 -5.57 3.21
C SER A 73 -1.73 -7.08 2.91
N GLY A 74 -0.63 -7.58 2.39
CA GLY A 74 -0.48 -8.98 2.04
C GLY A 74 0.93 -9.30 1.55
N ILE A 75 1.26 -10.58 1.59
CA ILE A 75 2.52 -11.13 1.07
C ILE A 75 2.25 -11.97 -0.18
N MET A 76 3.29 -12.16 -0.98
CA MET A 76 3.29 -13.18 -2.02
C MET A 76 3.96 -14.46 -1.49
N VAL A 77 3.43 -15.61 -1.90
CA VAL A 77 3.94 -16.94 -1.54
C VAL A 77 4.36 -17.66 -2.83
N GLY A 78 5.50 -18.35 -2.79
CA GLY A 78 6.06 -19.10 -3.92
C GLY A 78 6.93 -18.26 -4.86
N LEU A 79 7.48 -17.14 -4.41
CA LEU A 79 8.37 -16.33 -5.26
C LEU A 79 9.71 -17.03 -5.51
N PRO A 80 10.34 -16.85 -6.69
CA PRO A 80 11.64 -17.45 -6.98
C PRO A 80 12.70 -17.04 -5.96
N GLY A 81 13.21 -17.98 -5.18
CA GLY A 81 14.18 -17.74 -4.10
C GLY A 81 13.56 -17.44 -2.73
N GLN A 82 12.24 -17.54 -2.56
CA GLN A 82 11.58 -17.51 -1.25
C GLN A 82 11.73 -18.87 -0.56
N SER A 83 12.23 -18.88 0.67
CA SER A 83 12.33 -20.08 1.51
C SER A 83 11.49 -19.97 2.77
N TYR A 84 11.05 -21.11 3.29
CA TYR A 84 10.56 -21.25 4.66
C TYR A 84 11.77 -21.59 5.52
N ALA A 85 12.18 -20.71 6.43
CA ALA A 85 13.24 -20.97 7.40
C ALA A 85 12.64 -20.90 8.81
#